data_AF-A0A2V8UXJ1-F1
#
_entry.id   AF-A0A2V8UXJ1-F1
#
_cell.length_a   1.000
_cell.length_b   1.000
_cell.length_c   1.000
_cell.angle_alpha   90.00
_cell.angle_beta   90.00
_cell.angle_gamma   90.00
#
_symmetry.space_group_name_H-M   'P 1'
#
loop_
_entity.id
_entity.type
_entity.pdbx_description
1 polymer ?
#
loop_
_entity_poly.entity_id
_entity_poly.type
_entity_poly.pdbx_seq_one_letter_code
_entity_poly.pdbx_strand_id
1 'polypeptide(L)'
;MASELRHQTGKKVLLLADLDAQAGWGKYSILDAIGIVHDLDRASWEQVVTKAADDLHVLSPCLMGAGELQAANIRQLLTRVRSMYDWVLDLGRLNGTSAGVLNIVNQVFVVTTIRYSRSLFYEARRVIDALVKADVVGYRLLHRREPD
;
A
#
# COMPACT_ATOMS: atom_id res chain seq x y z
N MET A 1 4.28 7.73 7.52
CA MET A 1 2.91 7.95 7.04
C MET A 1 1.90 7.02 7.72
N ALA A 2 2.10 5.69 7.72
CA ALA A 2 1.20 4.78 8.44
C ALA A 2 1.18 4.97 9.96
N SER A 3 2.36 5.13 10.59
CA SER A 3 2.48 5.47 12.02
C SER A 3 1.85 6.84 12.35
N GLU A 4 2.01 7.83 11.47
CA GLU A 4 1.37 9.16 11.62
C GLU A 4 -0.16 9.07 11.53
N LEU A 5 -0.69 8.32 10.55
CA LEU A 5 -2.14 8.10 10.42
C LEU A 5 -2.71 7.46 11.69
N ARG A 6 -2.02 6.46 12.25
CA ARG A 6 -2.39 5.85 13.52
C ARG A 6 -2.40 6.86 14.65
N HIS A 7 -1.36 7.70 14.76
CA HIS A 7 -1.28 8.72 15.80
C HIS A 7 -2.46 9.70 15.75
N GLN A 8 -2.88 10.08 14.53
CA GLN A 8 -4.00 11.00 14.32
C GLN A 8 -5.37 10.35 14.54
N THR A 9 -5.57 9.08 14.16
CA THR A 9 -6.89 8.44 14.21
C THR A 9 -7.11 7.60 15.47
N GLY A 10 -6.05 7.20 16.17
CA GLY A 10 -6.10 6.26 17.31
C GLY A 10 -6.59 4.85 16.95
N LYS A 11 -6.80 4.57 15.65
CA LYS A 11 -7.30 3.28 15.15
C LYS A 11 -6.17 2.36 14.75
N LYS A 12 -6.46 1.05 14.71
CA LYS A 12 -5.54 0.08 14.13
C LYS A 12 -5.34 0.41 12.65
N VAL A 13 -4.08 0.56 12.25
CA VAL A 13 -3.71 0.84 10.86
C VAL A 13 -3.07 -0.40 10.26
N LEU A 14 -3.57 -0.79 9.08
CA LEU A 14 -2.96 -1.83 8.27
C LEU A 14 -2.14 -1.18 7.16
N LEU A 15 -0.83 -1.44 7.15
CA LEU A 15 0.05 -1.08 6.06
C LEU A 15 0.21 -2.28 5.12
N LEU A 16 -0.23 -2.14 3.88
CA LEU A 16 0.17 -3.04 2.82
C LEU A 16 1.44 -2.47 2.21
N ALA A 17 2.57 -3.14 2.48
CA ALA A 17 3.86 -2.70 2.02
C ALA A 17 4.10 -3.13 0.57
N ASP A 18 4.53 -2.14 -0.21
CA ASP A 18 5.16 -2.18 -1.53
C ASP A 18 4.59 -3.18 -2.55
N LEU A 19 3.66 -2.70 -3.40
CA LEU A 19 3.14 -3.45 -4.55
C LEU A 19 4.13 -3.58 -5.73
N ASP A 20 5.32 -3.00 -5.62
CA ASP A 20 6.37 -3.02 -6.65
C ASP A 20 7.58 -3.88 -6.23
N ALA A 21 7.80 -4.07 -4.92
CA ALA A 21 8.85 -4.94 -4.41
C ALA A 21 8.48 -6.43 -4.41
N GLN A 22 9.45 -7.25 -4.81
CA GLN A 22 9.41 -8.71 -4.68
C GLN A 22 10.30 -9.22 -3.54
N ALA A 23 10.61 -8.35 -2.57
CA ALA A 23 11.43 -8.68 -1.41
C ALA A 23 10.54 -8.70 -0.16
N GLY A 24 9.84 -9.81 0.04
CA GLY A 24 9.03 -10.00 1.23
C GLY A 24 9.87 -10.03 2.51
N TRP A 25 9.37 -9.40 3.57
CA TRP A 25 9.93 -9.41 4.91
C TRP A 25 8.82 -9.81 5.89
N GLY A 26 8.90 -11.04 6.40
CA GLY A 26 7.90 -11.59 7.31
C GLY A 26 7.58 -13.05 7.01
N LYS A 27 6.77 -13.66 7.87
CA LYS A 27 6.38 -15.07 7.76
C LYS A 27 5.29 -15.31 6.71
N TYR A 28 4.44 -14.31 6.48
CA TYR A 28 3.32 -14.37 5.54
C TYR A 28 3.32 -13.16 4.61
N SER A 29 2.89 -13.40 3.37
CA SER A 29 2.78 -12.42 2.30
C SER A 29 1.33 -11.98 2.06
N ILE A 30 1.14 -10.95 1.23
CA ILE A 30 -0.18 -10.55 0.75
C ILE A 30 -0.92 -11.72 0.06
N LEU A 31 -0.21 -12.62 -0.64
CA LEU A 31 -0.84 -13.79 -1.27
C LEU A 31 -1.35 -14.80 -0.24
N ASP A 32 -0.62 -15.02 0.85
CA ASP A 32 -1.08 -15.89 1.94
C ASP A 32 -2.33 -15.29 2.59
N ALA A 33 -2.36 -13.97 2.77
CA ALA A 33 -3.52 -13.24 3.28
C ALA A 33 -4.74 -13.35 2.34
N ILE A 34 -4.53 -13.32 1.02
CA ILE A 34 -5.57 -13.55 0.02
C ILE A 34 -6.11 -14.98 0.12
N GLY A 35 -5.22 -15.96 0.28
CA GLY A 35 -5.60 -17.38 0.38
C GLY A 35 -6.55 -17.68 1.54
N ILE A 36 -6.43 -16.94 2.65
CA ILE A 36 -7.28 -17.12 3.84
C ILE A 36 -8.42 -16.10 3.94
N VAL A 37 -8.55 -15.16 3.00
CA VAL A 37 -9.48 -14.01 3.12
C VAL A 37 -10.96 -14.41 3.22
N HIS A 38 -11.31 -15.58 2.67
CA HIS A 38 -12.68 -16.10 2.70
C HIS A 38 -13.06 -16.62 4.08
N ASP A 39 -12.12 -17.27 4.78
CA ASP A 39 -12.31 -17.85 6.11
C ASP A 39 -11.80 -16.92 7.22
N LEU A 40 -11.67 -15.62 6.91
CA LEU A 40 -10.99 -14.68 7.78
C LEU A 40 -11.77 -14.43 9.07
N ASP A 41 -11.38 -15.11 10.13
CA ASP A 41 -11.68 -14.73 11.51
C ASP A 41 -10.56 -13.86 12.10
N ARG A 42 -10.84 -13.19 13.22
CA ARG A 42 -9.89 -12.27 13.86
C ARG A 42 -8.61 -12.97 14.28
N ALA A 43 -8.71 -14.22 14.74
CA ALA A 43 -7.58 -14.99 15.25
C ALA A 43 -6.61 -15.37 14.13
N SER A 44 -7.13 -15.82 12.99
CA SER A 44 -6.37 -16.19 11.80
C SER A 44 -5.70 -14.96 11.18
N TRP A 45 -6.41 -13.83 11.13
CA TRP A 45 -5.85 -12.58 10.63
C TRP A 45 -4.65 -12.10 11.46
N GLU A 46 -4.73 -12.19 12.79
CA GLU A 46 -3.64 -11.77 13.67
C GLU A 46 -2.38 -12.62 13.55
N GLN A 47 -2.47 -13.83 12.98
CA GLN A 47 -1.31 -14.67 12.69
C GLN A 47 -0.62 -14.30 11.38
N VAL A 48 -1.36 -13.73 10.43
CA VAL A 48 -0.85 -13.39 9.09
C VAL A 48 -0.21 -12.02 9.04
N VAL A 49 -0.72 -11.06 9.82
CA VAL A 49 -0.13 -9.72 9.88
C VAL A 49 1.10 -9.68 10.79
N THR A 50 2.14 -8.99 10.34
CA THR A 50 3.28 -8.66 11.20
C THR A 50 2.88 -7.48 12.08
N LYS A 51 2.92 -7.65 13.40
CA LYS A 51 2.67 -6.55 14.36
C LYS A 51 3.95 -5.75 14.55
N ALA A 52 3.94 -4.51 14.09
CA ALA A 52 4.95 -3.51 14.38
C ALA A 52 4.57 -2.72 15.66
N ALA A 53 5.42 -1.77 16.06
CA ALA A 53 5.13 -0.90 17.19
C ALA A 53 3.79 -0.15 17.03
N ASP A 54 3.19 0.22 18.17
CA ASP A 54 2.00 1.08 18.24
C ASP A 54 0.76 0.57 17.49
N ASP A 55 0.45 -0.73 17.57
CA ASP A 55 -0.70 -1.36 16.88
C ASP A 55 -0.72 -1.20 15.35
N LEU A 56 0.44 -0.92 14.76
CA LEU A 56 0.62 -0.93 13.31
C LEU A 56 0.72 -2.39 12.86
N HIS A 57 -0.21 -2.83 12.02
CA HIS A 57 -0.15 -4.13 11.40
C HIS A 57 0.40 -3.98 9.99
N VAL A 58 1.30 -4.88 9.58
CA VAL A 58 1.96 -4.82 8.28
C VAL A 58 1.80 -6.13 7.54
N LEU A 59 1.39 -6.05 6.27
CA LEU A 59 1.46 -7.14 5.32
C LEU A 59 2.65 -6.94 4.40
N SER A 60 3.47 -7.99 4.32
CA SER A 60 4.68 -8.02 3.51
C SER A 60 4.33 -8.17 2.02
N PRO A 61 5.15 -7.58 1.13
CA PRO A 61 5.13 -7.92 -0.29
C PRO A 61 5.33 -9.41 -0.51
N CYS A 62 4.93 -9.88 -1.70
CA CYS A 62 5.16 -11.25 -2.13
C CYS A 62 6.65 -11.60 -2.18
N LEU A 63 6.98 -12.84 -1.81
CA LEU A 63 8.32 -13.39 -2.03
C LEU A 63 8.59 -13.53 -3.54
N MET A 64 9.85 -13.34 -3.98
CA MET A 64 10.24 -13.60 -5.37
C MET A 64 9.77 -14.99 -5.83
N GLY A 65 9.12 -15.03 -7.00
CA GLY A 65 8.59 -16.26 -7.59
C GLY A 65 7.20 -16.68 -7.10
N ALA A 66 6.63 -15.99 -6.10
CA ALA A 66 5.22 -16.12 -5.79
C ALA A 66 4.39 -15.49 -6.92
N GLY A 67 3.26 -16.10 -7.29
CA GLY A 67 2.48 -15.74 -8.48
C GLY A 67 2.10 -14.26 -8.59
N GLU A 68 1.71 -13.84 -9.79
CA GLU A 68 1.41 -12.44 -10.06
C GLU A 68 0.26 -11.92 -9.19
N LEU A 69 0.52 -10.86 -8.43
CA LEU A 69 -0.47 -10.25 -7.55
C LEU A 69 -1.48 -9.46 -8.40
N GLN A 70 -2.71 -9.96 -8.47
CA GLN A 70 -3.77 -9.32 -9.24
C GLN A 70 -4.47 -8.22 -8.43
N ALA A 71 -4.76 -7.09 -9.08
CA ALA A 71 -5.47 -5.98 -8.46
C ALA A 71 -6.84 -6.39 -7.86
N ALA A 72 -7.56 -7.32 -8.51
CA ALA A 72 -8.83 -7.82 -8.00
C ALA A 72 -8.72 -8.47 -6.61
N ASN A 73 -7.68 -9.27 -6.39
CA ASN A 73 -7.46 -9.95 -5.13
C ASN A 73 -7.09 -8.95 -4.02
N ILE A 74 -6.27 -7.95 -4.35
CA ILE A 74 -5.96 -6.85 -3.40
C ILE A 74 -7.24 -6.09 -3.02
N ARG A 75 -8.09 -5.75 -4.01
CA ARG A 75 -9.36 -5.05 -3.72
C ARG A 75 -10.27 -5.87 -2.81
N GLN A 76 -10.35 -7.18 -3.03
CA GLN A 76 -11.15 -8.08 -2.19
C GLN A 76 -10.61 -8.11 -0.75
N LEU A 77 -9.30 -8.26 -0.59
CA LEU A 77 -8.62 -8.22 0.70
C LEU A 77 -8.90 -6.90 1.44
N LEU A 78 -8.65 -5.76 0.79
CA LEU A 78 -8.85 -4.44 1.38
C LEU A 78 -10.31 -4.17 1.74
N THR A 79 -11.26 -4.61 0.90
CA THR A 79 -12.70 -4.49 1.18
C THR A 79 -13.08 -5.28 2.44
N ARG A 80 -12.52 -6.49 2.60
CA ARG A 80 -12.82 -7.36 3.74
C ARG A 80 -12.28 -6.79 5.04
N VAL A 81 -11.09 -6.22 5.03
CA VAL A 81 -10.42 -5.71 6.24
C VAL A 81 -10.78 -4.28 6.60
N ARG A 82 -11.51 -3.57 5.71
CA ARG A 82 -11.96 -2.18 5.91
C ARG A 82 -12.79 -1.97 7.18
N SER A 83 -13.51 -2.99 7.65
CA SER A 83 -14.28 -2.92 8.91
C SER A 83 -13.40 -3.03 10.16
N MET A 84 -12.17 -3.52 10.01
CA MET A 84 -11.25 -3.81 11.13
C MET A 84 -10.08 -2.81 11.19
N TYR A 85 -9.74 -2.16 10.08
CA TYR A 85 -8.58 -1.29 9.93
C TYR A 85 -8.88 -0.06 9.10
N ASP A 86 -8.26 1.06 9.48
CA ASP A 86 -7.86 2.05 8.48
C ASP A 86 -6.61 1.52 7.77
N TRP A 87 -6.42 1.79 6.48
CA TRP A 87 -5.29 1.21 5.74
C TRP A 87 -4.52 2.24 4.92
N VAL A 88 -3.23 1.95 4.76
CA VAL A 88 -2.31 2.64 3.87
C VAL A 88 -1.71 1.61 2.93
N LEU A 89 -1.61 1.98 1.66
CA LEU A 89 -1.07 1.12 0.62
C LEU A 89 0.11 1.84 -0.03
N ASP A 90 1.25 1.17 -0.12
CA ASP A 90 2.36 1.64 -0.95
C ASP A 90 2.22 1.10 -2.37
N LEU A 91 1.94 2.02 -3.31
CA LEU A 91 1.69 1.72 -4.72
C LEU A 91 3.00 1.61 -5.54
N GLY A 92 4.16 1.87 -4.93
CA GLY A 92 5.44 1.90 -5.61
C GLY A 92 5.45 2.83 -6.83
N ARG A 93 5.94 2.35 -7.98
CA ARG A 93 6.10 3.15 -9.22
C ARG A 93 4.84 3.26 -10.10
N LEU A 94 3.68 2.84 -9.58
CA LEU A 94 2.41 2.77 -10.31
C LEU A 94 2.49 1.87 -11.56
N ASN A 95 2.57 0.56 -11.32
CA ASN A 95 2.44 -0.52 -12.30
C ASN A 95 0.96 -0.90 -12.55
N GLY A 96 0.70 -1.90 -13.41
CA GLY A 96 -0.69 -2.31 -13.75
C GLY A 96 -1.52 -2.75 -12.54
N THR A 97 -0.91 -3.47 -11.59
CA THR A 97 -1.57 -3.93 -10.36
C THR A 97 -1.94 -2.77 -9.45
N SER A 98 -0.99 -1.86 -9.19
CA SER A 98 -1.21 -0.67 -8.36
C SER A 98 -2.15 0.34 -9.00
N ALA A 99 -2.18 0.46 -10.33
CA ALA A 99 -3.18 1.25 -11.05
C ALA A 99 -4.59 0.64 -10.89
N GLY A 100 -4.70 -0.69 -10.92
CA GLY A 100 -5.98 -1.40 -10.80
C GLY A 100 -6.66 -1.28 -9.43
N VAL A 101 -5.98 -0.79 -8.39
CA VAL A 101 -6.54 -0.58 -7.05
C VAL A 101 -6.89 0.88 -6.76
N LEU A 102 -6.61 1.81 -7.68
CA LEU A 102 -6.87 3.25 -7.49
C LEU A 102 -8.36 3.58 -7.33
N ASN A 103 -9.28 2.72 -7.80
CA ASN A 103 -10.71 2.97 -7.67
C ASN A 103 -11.26 2.81 -6.24
N ILE A 104 -10.50 2.17 -5.33
CA ILE A 104 -10.91 1.97 -3.94
C ILE A 104 -10.15 2.85 -2.94
N VAL A 105 -9.12 3.58 -3.39
CA VAL A 105 -8.36 4.49 -2.53
C VAL A 105 -9.08 5.83 -2.39
N ASN A 106 -9.12 6.35 -1.17
CA ASN A 106 -9.78 7.63 -0.90
C ASN A 106 -8.87 8.83 -1.19
N GLN A 107 -7.56 8.66 -1.03
CA GLN A 107 -6.56 9.70 -1.27
C GLN A 107 -5.26 9.05 -1.79
N VAL A 108 -4.60 9.74 -2.72
CA VAL A 108 -3.30 9.30 -3.26
C VAL A 108 -2.25 10.36 -2.94
N PHE A 109 -1.09 9.92 -2.46
CA PHE A 109 0.03 10.80 -2.19
C PHE A 109 1.18 10.44 -3.11
N VAL A 110 1.60 11.39 -3.94
CA VAL A 110 2.78 11.22 -4.80
C VAL A 110 3.96 11.81 -4.05
N VAL A 111 4.92 10.97 -3.66
CA VAL A 111 6.10 11.40 -2.91
C VAL A 111 7.28 11.53 -3.86
N THR A 112 7.90 12.71 -3.93
CA THR A 112 9.06 12.96 -4.79
C THR A 112 10.12 13.82 -4.10
N THR A 113 11.35 13.79 -4.62
CA THR A 113 12.48 14.63 -4.17
C THR A 113 12.94 15.52 -5.30
N ILE A 114 13.24 16.78 -5.00
CA ILE A 114 13.58 17.82 -6.00
C ILE A 114 15.09 18.02 -6.19
N ARG A 115 15.94 17.40 -5.36
CA ARG A 115 17.35 17.82 -5.27
C ARG A 115 18.31 17.18 -6.27
N TYR A 116 18.11 15.94 -6.74
CA TYR A 116 19.23 15.23 -7.40
C TYR A 116 18.95 14.37 -8.63
N SER A 117 17.73 14.31 -9.16
CA SER A 117 17.55 13.64 -10.46
C SER A 117 16.38 14.15 -11.28
N ARG A 118 16.68 14.60 -12.50
CA ARG A 118 15.69 14.88 -13.54
C ARG A 118 14.79 13.66 -13.80
N SER A 119 15.29 12.43 -13.61
CA SER A 119 14.50 11.21 -13.76
C SER A 119 13.39 11.07 -12.73
N LEU A 120 13.62 11.41 -11.46
CA LEU A 120 12.59 11.32 -10.41
C LEU A 120 11.46 12.34 -10.62
N PHE A 121 11.77 13.50 -11.20
CA PHE A 121 10.77 14.48 -11.59
C PHE A 121 9.93 13.99 -12.77
N TYR A 122 10.56 13.40 -13.80
CA TYR A 122 9.83 12.80 -14.92
C TYR A 122 8.95 11.63 -14.47
N GLU A 123 9.43 10.79 -13.56
CA GLU A 123 8.64 9.69 -12.97
C GLU A 123 7.41 10.24 -12.22
N ALA A 124 7.59 11.25 -11.37
CA ALA A 124 6.47 11.88 -10.67
C ALA A 124 5.44 12.45 -11.65
N ARG A 125 5.90 13.10 -12.72
CA ARG A 125 5.01 13.62 -13.78
C ARG A 125 4.27 12.49 -14.50
N ARG A 126 4.95 11.39 -14.86
CA ARG A 126 4.30 10.22 -15.48
C ARG A 126 3.21 9.64 -14.58
N VAL A 127 3.48 9.52 -13.28
CA VAL A 127 2.51 9.03 -12.29
C VAL A 127 1.31 9.97 -12.22
N ILE A 128 1.53 11.28 -12.13
CA ILE A 128 0.46 12.28 -12.12
C ILE A 128 -0.40 12.18 -13.39
N ASP A 129 0.21 12.11 -14.57
CA ASP A 129 -0.51 12.00 -15.84
C ASP A 129 -1.36 10.71 -15.89
N ALA A 130 -0.86 9.62 -15.30
CA ALA A 130 -1.60 8.37 -15.18
C ALA A 130 -2.79 8.49 -14.20
N LEU A 131 -2.62 9.16 -13.06
CA LEU A 131 -3.70 9.42 -12.10
C LEU A 131 -4.80 10.30 -12.71
N VAL A 132 -4.42 11.33 -13.48
CA VAL A 132 -5.37 12.19 -14.20
C VAL A 132 -6.16 11.39 -15.24
N LYS A 133 -5.49 10.53 -16.02
CA LYS A 133 -6.18 9.63 -16.97
C LYS A 133 -7.12 8.64 -16.30
N ALA A 134 -6.82 8.23 -15.06
CA ALA A 134 -7.65 7.34 -14.25
C ALA A 134 -8.77 8.07 -13.49
N ASP A 135 -8.97 9.37 -13.75
CA ASP A 135 -9.97 10.24 -13.09
C ASP A 135 -9.82 10.29 -11.56
N VAL A 136 -8.57 10.19 -11.07
CA VAL A 136 -8.28 10.32 -9.64
C VAL A 136 -8.15 11.81 -9.30
N VAL A 137 -9.24 12.43 -8.83
CA VAL A 137 -9.35 13.88 -8.63
C VAL A 137 -8.69 14.38 -7.31
N GLY A 138 -8.22 13.48 -6.44
CA GLY A 138 -7.83 13.79 -5.06
C GLY A 138 -6.36 13.56 -4.68
N TYR A 139 -5.41 13.61 -5.61
CA TYR A 139 -4.01 13.35 -5.27
C TYR A 139 -3.29 14.58 -4.67
N ARG A 140 -2.38 14.35 -3.71
CA ARG A 140 -1.51 15.38 -3.13
C ARG A 140 -0.04 15.08 -3.45
N LEU A 141 0.67 16.06 -3.97
CA LEU A 141 2.12 15.98 -4.17
C LEU A 141 2.83 16.35 -2.86
N LEU A 142 3.64 15.43 -2.34
CA LEU A 142 4.46 15.64 -1.15
C LEU A 142 5.93 15.70 -1.54
N HIS A 143 6.60 16.76 -1.09
CA HIS A 143 8.05 16.89 -1.23
C HIS A 143 8.73 16.42 0.05
N ARG A 144 9.55 15.37 -0.05
CA ARG A 144 10.37 14.95 1.08
C ARG A 144 11.60 15.86 1.17
N ARG A 145 11.72 16.62 2.26
CA ARG A 145 12.99 17.22 2.67
C ARG A 145 13.74 16.17 3.48
N GLU A 146 14.93 15.76 3.06
CA GLU A 146 15.83 15.02 3.95
C GLU A 146 16.37 15.97 5.03
N PRO A 147 16.61 15.47 6.26
CA PRO A 147 17.32 16.24 7.27
C PRO A 147 18.75 16.54 6.78
N ASP A 148 19.18 17.80 7.00
CA ASP A 148 20.53 18.27 6.66
C ASP A 148 21.63 17.54 7.46
#